data_AF-A0A1Y1Q3D9-F1
#
_entry.id   AF-A0A1Y1Q3D9-F1
#
_cell.length_a   1.000
_cell.length_b   1.000
_cell.length_c   1.000
_cell.angle_alpha   90.00
_cell.angle_beta   90.00
_cell.angle_gamma   90.00
#
_symmetry.space_group_name_H-M   'P 1'
#
loop_
_entity.id
_entity.type
_entity.pdbx_description
1 polymer ?
#
loop_
_entity_poly.entity_id
_entity_poly.type
_entity_poly.pdbx_seq_one_letter_code
_entity_poly.pdbx_strand_id
1 'polypeptide(L)' 'MILETDTHGHLKQLPRLPPNVQLEAIFLVLTEYSPPSSSIPRRKPSPKIAGQGRILGDLVHL' A
#
# COMPACT_ATOMS: atom_id res chain seq x y z
N MET A 1 -17.67 4.92 -14.19
CA MET A 1 -18.19 4.57 -12.85
C MET A 1 -17.28 5.23 -11.84
N ILE A 2 -17.83 6.09 -10.97
CA ILE A 2 -17.07 6.75 -9.90
C ILE A 2 -17.39 5.99 -8.62
N LEU A 3 -16.34 5.59 -7.89
CA LEU A 3 -16.46 4.93 -6.60
C LEU A 3 -16.02 5.93 -5.52
N GLU A 4 -16.78 5.99 -4.44
CA GLU A 4 -16.50 6.88 -3.32
C GLU A 4 -16.19 6.06 -2.07
N THR A 5 -15.29 6.58 -1.24
CA THR A 5 -15.01 6.04 0.10
C THR A 5 -15.66 6.91 1.17
N ASP A 6 -16.02 6.30 2.30
CA ASP A 6 -16.39 7.03 3.51
C ASP A 6 -15.15 7.61 4.22
N THR A 7 -15.36 8.28 5.35
CA THR A 7 -14.28 8.87 6.16
C THR A 7 -13.36 7.83 6.81
N HIS A 8 -13.74 6.55 6.81
CA HIS A 8 -12.95 5.44 7.33
C HIS A 8 -12.21 4.66 6.23
N GLY A 9 -12.39 5.05 4.95
CA GLY A 9 -11.76 4.41 3.81
C GLY A 9 -12.53 3.20 3.26
N HIS A 10 -13.77 2.98 3.68
CA HIS A 10 -14.60 1.91 3.12
C HIS A 10 -15.36 2.39 1.87
N LEU A 11 -15.58 1.51 0.89
CA LEU A 11 -16.44 1.82 -0.26
C LEU A 11 -17.86 2.14 0.23
N LYS A 12 -18.38 3.32 -0.13
CA LYS A 12 -19.76 3.73 0.21
C LYS A 12 -20.81 2.82 -0.43
N GLN A 13 -20.52 2.32 -1.63
CA GLN A 13 -21.41 1.41 -2.36
C GLN A 13 -20.60 0.44 -3.21
N LEU A 14 -21.02 -0.82 -3.23
CA LEU A 14 -20.51 -1.81 -4.16
C LEU A 14 -21.31 -1.70 -5.47
N PRO A 15 -20.67 -1.51 -6.62
CA PRO A 15 -21.38 -1.46 -7.88
C PRO A 15 -21.99 -2.82 -8.22
N ARG A 16 -23.14 -2.81 -8.90
CA ARG A 16 -23.71 -4.04 -9.45
C ARG A 16 -22.82 -4.53 -10.59
N LEU A 17 -22.21 -5.70 -10.40
CA LEU A 17 -21.32 -6.31 -11.39
C LEU A 17 -22.11 -7.20 -12.36
N PRO A 18 -21.66 -7.34 -13.61
CA PRO A 18 -22.13 -8.39 -14.50
C PRO A 18 -21.81 -9.79 -13.92
N PRO A 19 -22.49 -10.85 -14.39
CA PRO A 19 -22.12 -12.22 -14.06
C PRO A 19 -20.65 -12.50 -14.40
N ASN A 20 -19.97 -13.31 -13.58
CA ASN A 20 -18.56 -13.70 -13.75
C ASN A 20 -17.54 -12.55 -13.70
N VAL A 21 -17.88 -11.43 -13.04
CA VAL A 21 -16.95 -10.32 -12.81
C VAL A 21 -16.65 -10.19 -11.32
N GLN A 22 -15.38 -10.02 -10.99
CA GLN A 22 -14.90 -9.78 -9.63
C GLN A 22 -14.39 -8.35 -9.51
N LEU A 23 -14.71 -7.70 -8.38
CA LEU A 23 -14.18 -6.39 -8.03
C LEU A 23 -13.19 -6.54 -6.88
N GLU A 24 -12.01 -5.95 -7.05
CA GLU A 24 -10.99 -5.82 -6.00
C GLU A 24 -10.66 -4.34 -5.80
N ALA A 25 -10.56 -3.93 -4.53
CA ALA A 25 -10.16 -2.59 -4.15
C ALA A 25 -9.06 -2.67 -3.08
N ILE A 26 -7.98 -1.94 -3.27
CA ILE A 26 -6.82 -1.90 -2.36
C ILE A 26 -6.69 -0.48 -1.82
N PHE A 27 -6.71 -0.33 -0.50
CA PHE A 27 -6.62 0.96 0.19
C PHE A 27 -5.33 1.06 0.98
N LEU A 28 -4.67 2.21 0.88
CA LEU A 28 -3.56 2.58 1.77
C LEU A 28 -4.13 3.44 2.91
N VAL A 29 -4.27 2.84 4.10
CA VAL A 29 -4.75 3.53 5.30
C VAL A 29 -3.57 4.21 5.99
N LEU A 30 -3.60 5.54 6.09
CA LEU A 30 -2.50 6.36 6.62
C LEU A 30 -2.66 6.72 8.12
N THR A 31 -3.69 6.22 8.80
CA THR A 31 -3.97 6.58 10.20
C THR A 31 -2.99 5.96 11.20
N GLU A 32 -2.79 6.66 12.33
CA GLU A 32 -1.72 6.50 13.33
C GLU A 32 -1.78 5.21 14.18
N TYR A 33 -2.70 4.29 13.92
CA TYR A 33 -2.76 2.97 14.57
C TYR A 33 -1.93 1.90 13.85
N SER A 34 -1.20 2.27 12.80
CA SER A 34 -0.02 1.49 12.46
C SER A 34 0.97 1.69 13.62
N PRO A 35 1.45 0.64 14.30
CA PRO A 35 2.48 0.84 15.30
C PRO A 35 3.61 1.57 14.56
N PRO A 36 4.21 2.63 15.16
CA PRO A 36 5.02 3.60 14.42
C PRO A 36 6.00 2.84 13.54
N SER A 37 6.29 3.27 12.31
CA SER A 37 7.11 2.45 11.38
C SER A 37 8.48 2.00 11.95
N SER A 38 8.89 2.58 13.09
CA SER A 38 9.99 2.16 13.98
C SER A 38 9.77 0.83 14.74
N SER A 39 8.55 0.35 14.86
CA SER A 39 8.11 -0.83 15.61
C SER A 39 7.99 -2.09 14.76
N ILE A 40 7.83 -1.94 13.44
CA ILE A 40 7.93 -3.05 12.48
C ILE A 40 9.41 -3.18 12.13
N PRO A 41 10.10 -4.27 12.49
CA PRO A 41 11.50 -4.45 12.14
C PRO A 41 11.63 -4.45 10.62
N ARG A 42 12.16 -3.34 10.07
CA ARG A 42 12.41 -3.23 8.63
C ARG A 42 13.29 -4.40 8.20
N ARG A 43 12.85 -5.13 7.18
CA ARG A 43 13.66 -6.19 6.58
C ARG A 43 14.96 -5.57 6.08
N LYS A 44 16.09 -6.05 6.60
CA LYS A 44 17.41 -5.69 6.11
C LYS A 44 17.87 -6.74 5.10
N PRO A 45 18.64 -6.35 4.07
CA PRO A 45 19.33 -7.31 3.22
C PRO A 45 20.21 -8.24 4.06
N SER A 46 20.52 -9.43 3.56
CA SER A 46 21.46 -10.32 4.25
C SER A 46 22.84 -9.64 4.38
N PRO A 47 23.64 -9.96 5.41
CA PRO A 47 24.97 -9.35 5.58
C PRO A 47 25.88 -9.50 4.35
N LYS A 48 25.67 -10.57 3.57
CA LYS A 48 26.44 -10.86 2.35
C LYS A 48 26.21 -9.84 1.22
N ILE A 49 25.05 -9.18 1.18
CA ILE A 49 24.66 -8.29 0.07
C ILE A 49 24.39 -6.85 0.52
N ALA A 50 24.27 -6.61 1.82
CA ALA A 50 24.11 -5.27 2.36
C ALA A 50 25.28 -4.37 1.93
N GLY A 51 24.98 -3.25 1.28
CA GLY A 51 25.98 -2.27 0.81
C GLY A 51 26.72 -2.63 -0.48
N GLN A 52 26.44 -3.79 -1.09
CA GLN A 52 27.11 -4.22 -2.33
C GLN A 52 26.47 -3.62 -3.60
N GLY A 53 25.23 -3.11 -3.51
CA GLY A 53 24.50 -2.52 -4.62
C GLY A 53 24.67 -0.99 -4.70
N ARG A 54 24.64 -0.44 -5.93
CA ARG A 54 24.59 0.99 -6.20
C ARG A 54 23.25 1.33 -6.87
N ILE A 55 22.53 2.32 -6.36
CA ILE A 55 21.33 2.85 -7.01
C ILE A 55 21.79 3.73 -8.18
N LEU A 56 21.34 3.40 -9.40
CA LEU A 56 21.73 4.09 -10.65
C LEU A 56 20.60 4.93 -11.26
N GLY A 57 19.47 5.08 -10.56
CA GLY A 57 18.29 5.79 -11.05
C GLY A 57 17.85 6.89 -10.10
N ASP A 58 16.98 7.76 -10.59
CA ASP A 58 16.40 8.86 -9.82
C ASP A 58 15.45 8.31 -8.76
N LEU A 59 15.67 8.72 -7.51
CA LEU A 59 14.72 8.48 -6.44
C LEU A 59 13.64 9.54 -6.51
N VAL A 60 12.41 9.14 -6.83
CA VAL A 60 11.26 10.02 -6.66
C VAL A 60 11.02 10.19 -5.15
N HIS A 61 11.34 11.36 -4.62
CA HIS A 61 10.86 11.78 -3.31
C HIS A 61 9.38 12.18 -3.43
N LEU A 62 8.52 11.54 -2.66
CA LEU A 62 7.13 11.93 -2.42
C LEU A 62 7.06 12.75 -1.13
#